data_AF-A0A4R9KXM6-F1
#
_entry.id   AF-A0A4R9KXM6-F1
#
_cell.length_a   1.000
_cell.length_b   1.000
_cell.length_c   1.000
_cell.angle_alpha   90.00
_cell.angle_beta   90.00
_cell.angle_gamma   90.00
#
_symmetry.space_group_name_H-M   'P 1'
#
loop_
_entity.id
_entity.type
_entity.pdbx_description
1 polymer ?
#
loop_
_entity_poly.entity_id
_entity_poly.type
_entity_poly.pdbx_seq_one_letter_code
_entity_poly.pdbx_strand_id
1 'polypeptide(L)'
;MEPFKPKPLLNKSELRQIKKSRTRVEGQKVITDDVKKLKSLSVTPDLPKTELIQYYKEPIWIEYYIPRESRFAYEVKYLFVKLIDPVPRPEPADQILREAITKGEFIDIIEVLFQHPEKENLIRSSYLNTFPFLESISTNYKQYLKSGDAYDLRIPLFHTEALMKREPTVATLEFLGPFTIFNLNWLIRKLNEAGEEFSLEDETISVLIKRRNEFWEQNSLEVDEDFELFAALFYEQAFPHRGSEFDDALLLRETDDPKV
;
A
#
# COMPACT_ATOMS: atom_id res chain seq x y z
N MET A 1 -1.88 11.27 45.40
CA MET A 1 -0.91 11.11 44.30
C MET A 1 -1.18 12.21 43.30
N GLU A 2 -0.22 13.09 43.05
CA GLU A 2 -0.38 14.16 42.06
C GLU A 2 -0.37 13.58 40.64
N PRO A 3 -1.19 14.13 39.71
CA PRO A 3 -1.22 13.67 38.33
C PRO A 3 0.07 14.11 37.63
N PHE A 4 0.80 13.14 37.08
CA PHE A 4 1.99 13.37 36.27
C PHE A 4 1.59 14.16 35.01
N LYS A 5 1.97 15.44 34.96
CA LYS A 5 1.90 16.26 33.75
C LYS A 5 3.23 16.12 33.01
N PRO A 6 3.29 15.45 31.85
CA PRO A 6 4.51 15.41 31.07
C PRO A 6 4.83 16.84 30.64
N LYS A 7 6.09 17.25 30.87
CA LYS A 7 6.59 18.52 30.36
C LYS A 7 6.60 18.44 28.82
N PRO A 8 6.10 19.47 28.11
CA PRO A 8 6.19 19.49 26.66
C PRO A 8 7.66 19.46 26.24
N LEU A 9 7.96 18.62 25.24
CA LEU A 9 9.33 18.38 24.75
C LEU A 9 9.99 19.62 24.12
N LEU A 10 9.25 20.71 23.89
CA LEU A 10 9.76 21.96 23.32
C LEU A 10 9.16 23.18 24.04
N ASN A 11 10.02 24.15 24.38
CA ASN A 11 9.64 25.41 25.01
C ASN A 11 8.94 26.35 24.00
N LYS A 12 8.12 27.29 24.47
CA LYS A 12 7.40 28.27 23.63
C LYS A 12 8.34 29.11 22.74
N SER A 13 9.62 29.22 23.10
CA SER A 13 10.67 29.84 22.27
C SER A 13 11.07 28.97 21.07
N GLU A 14 11.09 27.65 21.21
CA GLU A 14 11.47 26.68 20.17
C GLU A 14 10.31 26.49 19.17
N LEU A 15 9.05 26.48 19.65
CA LEU A 15 7.85 26.55 18.79
C LEU A 15 7.80 27.83 17.95
N ARG A 16 8.32 28.95 18.46
CA ARG A 16 8.46 30.21 17.70
C ARG A 16 9.62 30.16 16.70
N GLN A 17 10.65 29.36 16.97
CA GLN A 17 11.72 29.08 16.02
C GLN A 17 11.26 28.15 14.90
N ILE A 18 10.41 27.15 15.19
CA ILE A 18 9.82 26.26 14.19
C ILE A 18 8.84 26.99 13.27
N LYS A 19 8.05 27.94 13.81
CA LYS A 19 7.25 28.87 12.97
C LYS A 19 8.10 29.87 12.15
N LYS A 20 9.39 30.05 12.50
CA LYS A 20 10.35 30.91 11.79
C LYS A 20 11.24 30.13 10.81
N SER A 21 11.54 28.86 11.08
CA SER A 21 12.14 27.94 10.13
C SER A 21 11.07 27.67 9.10
N ARG A 22 11.25 28.25 7.92
CA ARG A 22 10.41 28.08 6.75
C ARG A 22 10.47 26.64 6.25
N THR A 23 9.99 25.67 7.02
CA THR A 23 9.50 24.42 6.45
C THR A 23 8.15 24.76 5.81
N ARG A 24 8.22 25.51 4.72
CA ARG A 24 7.13 25.59 3.77
C ARG A 24 7.18 24.26 3.02
N VAL A 25 6.16 23.46 3.21
CA VAL A 25 5.79 22.42 2.27
C VAL A 25 5.18 23.16 1.08
N GLU A 26 6.04 23.71 0.23
CA GLU A 26 5.68 24.14 -1.13
C GLU A 26 6.28 23.10 -2.06
N GLY A 27 5.52 22.73 -3.09
CA GLY A 27 5.66 21.48 -3.84
C GLY A 27 7.06 21.15 -4.36
N GLN A 28 7.26 19.84 -4.55
CA GLN A 28 8.37 19.21 -5.25
C GLN A 28 9.71 19.03 -4.53
N LYS A 29 9.89 19.43 -3.26
CA LYS A 29 11.18 19.21 -2.58
C LYS A 29 11.10 19.15 -1.05
N VAL A 30 11.41 17.99 -0.46
CA VAL A 30 11.71 17.88 0.98
C VAL A 30 13.13 18.42 1.21
N ILE A 31 13.24 19.75 1.36
CA ILE A 31 14.48 20.39 1.82
C ILE A 31 14.50 20.29 3.35
N THR A 32 15.10 19.23 3.88
CA THR A 32 15.45 19.17 5.30
C THR A 32 16.90 19.59 5.49
N ASP A 33 17.12 20.58 6.36
CA ASP A 33 18.46 21.00 6.78
C ASP A 33 19.15 19.94 7.67
N ASP A 34 18.41 18.94 8.14
CA ASP A 34 18.91 17.88 9.02
C ASP A 34 19.28 16.60 8.26
N VAL A 35 20.35 16.71 7.46
CA VAL A 35 20.99 15.58 6.76
C VAL A 35 21.38 14.46 7.74
N LYS A 36 21.57 14.76 9.04
CA LYS A 36 21.87 13.73 10.04
C LYS A 36 20.67 12.85 10.33
N LYS A 37 19.45 13.42 10.42
CA LYS A 37 18.21 12.64 10.61
C LYS A 37 17.97 11.69 9.45
N LEU A 38 18.13 12.14 8.20
CA LEU A 38 17.98 11.26 7.02
C LEU A 38 19.01 10.13 6.97
N LYS A 39 20.26 10.41 7.35
CA LYS A 39 21.33 9.41 7.42
C LYS A 39 21.16 8.42 8.58
N SER A 40 20.49 8.82 9.67
CA SER A 40 20.24 7.96 10.82
C SER A 40 19.02 7.04 10.65
N LEU A 41 18.15 7.30 9.66
CA LEU A 41 17.04 6.40 9.33
C LEU A 41 17.60 5.06 8.87
N SER A 42 17.26 3.99 9.59
CA SER A 42 17.62 2.63 9.22
C SER A 42 17.06 2.32 7.83
N VAL A 43 17.95 1.90 6.92
CA VAL A 43 17.64 1.54 5.53
C VAL A 43 16.68 0.35 5.45
N THR A 44 16.61 -0.43 6.51
CA THR A 44 15.88 -1.69 6.59
C THR A 44 15.55 -1.92 8.06
N PRO A 45 14.30 -2.21 8.43
CA PRO A 45 14.03 -2.71 9.78
C PRO A 45 14.81 -4.03 9.94
N ASP A 46 15.53 -4.17 11.04
CA ASP A 46 16.34 -5.37 11.34
C ASP A 46 15.42 -6.53 11.73
N LEU A 47 14.71 -7.07 10.73
CA LEU A 47 13.73 -8.13 10.88
C LEU A 47 14.34 -9.45 10.39
N PRO A 48 14.06 -10.57 11.09
CA PRO A 48 14.39 -11.89 10.57
C PRO A 48 13.79 -12.11 9.18
N LYS A 49 14.48 -12.87 8.31
CA LYS A 49 13.99 -13.19 6.96
C LYS A 49 12.57 -13.76 6.94
N THR A 50 12.21 -14.54 7.96
CA THR A 50 10.88 -15.12 8.13
C THR A 50 9.79 -14.06 8.35
N GLU A 51 10.15 -12.93 8.96
CA GLU A 51 9.23 -11.83 9.21
C GLU A 51 9.11 -10.90 8.00
N LEU A 52 10.18 -10.73 7.21
CA LEU A 52 10.18 -9.94 5.98
C LEU A 52 9.15 -10.44 4.94
N ILE A 53 8.82 -11.75 4.96
CA ILE A 53 7.76 -12.33 4.12
C ILE A 53 6.42 -11.62 4.32
N GLN A 54 6.17 -11.09 5.53
CA GLN A 54 4.92 -10.43 5.91
C GLN A 54 4.85 -8.94 5.53
N TYR A 55 5.76 -8.47 4.70
CA TYR A 55 5.83 -7.07 4.26
C TYR A 55 5.94 -6.98 2.73
N TYR A 56 5.27 -5.99 2.16
CA TYR A 56 5.65 -5.48 0.84
C TYR A 56 6.78 -4.45 1.01
N LYS A 57 7.77 -4.49 0.11
CA LYS A 57 8.98 -3.65 0.18
C LYS A 57 9.01 -2.71 -1.04
N GLU A 58 8.79 -1.43 -0.80
CA GLU A 58 8.78 -0.40 -1.85
C GLU A 58 10.07 0.44 -1.81
N PRO A 59 10.82 0.58 -2.92
CA PRO A 59 11.96 1.51 -2.98
C PRO A 59 11.52 2.98 -2.96
N ILE A 60 12.10 3.77 -2.05
CA ILE A 60 11.89 5.22 -1.92
C ILE A 60 13.18 5.96 -2.24
N TRP A 61 13.11 6.90 -3.18
CA TRP A 61 14.25 7.70 -3.60
C TRP A 61 14.37 8.95 -2.73
N ILE A 62 15.53 9.21 -2.13
CA ILE A 62 15.74 10.43 -1.34
C ILE A 62 16.83 11.26 -2.01
N GLU A 63 16.45 12.43 -2.50
CA GLU A 63 17.38 13.46 -2.98
C GLU A 63 17.65 14.45 -1.84
N TYR A 64 18.92 14.67 -1.50
CA TYR A 64 19.32 15.73 -0.58
C TYR A 64 20.55 16.48 -1.06
N TYR A 65 20.61 17.77 -0.73
CA TYR A 65 21.73 18.64 -1.07
C TYR A 65 22.83 18.53 -0.01
N ILE A 66 24.09 18.44 -0.44
CA ILE A 66 25.28 18.46 0.42
C ILE A 66 25.98 19.81 0.24
N PRO A 67 25.79 20.78 1.15
CA PRO A 67 26.30 22.15 0.96
C PRO A 67 27.82 22.24 0.83
N ARG A 68 28.56 21.39 1.56
CA ARG A 68 30.03 21.37 1.52
C ARG A 68 30.60 20.93 0.17
N GLU A 69 29.84 20.09 -0.53
CA GLU A 69 30.26 19.49 -1.80
C GLU A 69 29.53 20.13 -2.99
N SER A 70 28.67 21.12 -2.73
CA SER A 70 27.81 21.79 -3.71
C SER A 70 27.12 20.85 -4.69
N ARG A 71 26.66 19.69 -4.21
CA ARG A 71 26.05 18.65 -5.04
C ARG A 71 24.83 18.02 -4.40
N PHE A 72 23.98 17.43 -5.22
CA PHE A 72 22.90 16.54 -4.78
C PHE A 72 23.45 15.12 -4.60
N ALA A 73 22.90 14.42 -3.60
CA ALA A 73 23.11 13.00 -3.39
C ALA A 73 21.75 12.30 -3.43
N TYR A 74 21.75 11.08 -3.98
CA TYR A 74 20.59 10.21 -4.08
C TYR A 74 20.85 8.97 -3.22
N GLU A 75 19.87 8.60 -2.41
CA GLU A 75 19.90 7.40 -1.59
C GLU A 75 18.58 6.65 -1.76
N VAL A 76 18.65 5.34 -1.98
CA VAL A 76 17.46 4.48 -2.00
C VAL A 76 17.26 3.92 -0.60
N LYS A 77 16.10 4.22 -0.04
CA LYS A 77 15.59 3.59 1.19
C LYS A 77 14.42 2.68 0.82
N TYR A 78 13.87 1.96 1.79
CA TYR A 78 12.76 1.06 1.55
C TYR A 78 11.63 1.30 2.56
N LEU A 79 10.42 1.49 2.03
CA LEU A 79 9.19 1.48 2.79
C LEU A 79 8.73 0.02 2.96
N PHE A 80 8.56 -0.42 4.20
CA PHE A 80 8.06 -1.75 4.53
C PHE A 80 6.60 -1.66 4.96
N VAL A 81 5.69 -2.14 4.11
CA VAL A 81 4.25 -2.13 4.38
C VAL A 81 3.80 -3.48 4.87
N LYS A 82 3.35 -3.57 6.14
CA LYS A 82 2.84 -4.82 6.72
C LYS A 82 1.62 -5.30 5.94
N LEU A 83 1.62 -6.57 5.55
CA LEU A 83 0.49 -7.21 4.88
C LEU A 83 -0.60 -7.56 5.92
N ILE A 84 -1.73 -6.87 5.83
CA ILE A 84 -2.90 -7.08 6.71
C ILE A 84 -4.00 -7.79 5.94
N ASP A 85 -4.24 -9.06 6.27
CA ASP A 85 -5.33 -9.84 5.69
C ASP A 85 -6.70 -9.26 6.07
N PRO A 86 -7.70 -9.38 5.20
CA PRO A 86 -9.04 -8.90 5.51
C PRO A 86 -9.71 -9.77 6.59
N VAL A 87 -10.56 -9.15 7.39
CA VAL A 87 -11.40 -9.86 8.36
C VAL A 87 -12.71 -10.25 7.67
N PRO A 88 -13.06 -11.55 7.59
CA PRO A 88 -14.31 -11.98 7.00
C PRO A 88 -15.50 -11.53 7.85
N ARG A 89 -16.63 -11.21 7.21
CA ARG A 89 -17.87 -10.85 7.91
C ARG A 89 -18.44 -12.07 8.66
N PRO A 90 -19.30 -11.85 9.68
CA PRO A 90 -19.95 -12.94 10.42
C PRO A 90 -20.74 -13.90 9.52
N GLU A 91 -20.86 -15.15 9.96
CA GLU A 91 -21.56 -16.21 9.21
C GLU A 91 -23.03 -15.84 8.93
N PRO A 92 -23.60 -16.24 7.78
CA PRO A 92 -23.02 -17.09 6.73
C PRO A 92 -22.21 -16.34 5.65
N ALA A 93 -21.97 -15.04 5.83
CA ALA A 93 -21.21 -14.25 4.84
C ALA A 93 -19.73 -14.68 4.78
N ASP A 94 -19.11 -14.47 3.63
CA ASP A 94 -17.67 -14.63 3.39
C ASP A 94 -17.10 -16.01 3.74
N GLN A 95 -17.91 -17.08 3.62
CA GLN A 95 -17.47 -18.44 3.92
C GLN A 95 -16.19 -18.82 3.15
N ILE A 96 -16.11 -18.49 1.86
CA ILE A 96 -14.98 -18.81 1.00
C ILE A 96 -13.70 -18.14 1.50
N LEU A 97 -13.77 -16.84 1.82
CA LEU A 97 -12.64 -16.10 2.37
C LEU A 97 -12.20 -16.66 3.72
N ARG A 98 -13.15 -16.98 4.61
CA ARG A 98 -12.87 -17.52 5.93
C ARG A 98 -12.14 -18.85 5.86
N GLU A 99 -12.61 -19.76 5.00
CA GLU A 99 -11.97 -21.06 4.78
C GLU A 99 -10.55 -20.90 4.25
N ALA A 100 -10.36 -20.02 3.25
CA ALA A 100 -9.06 -19.74 2.67
C ALA A 100 -8.06 -19.15 3.66
N ILE A 101 -8.48 -18.17 4.49
CA ILE A 101 -7.64 -17.62 5.56
C ILE A 101 -7.23 -18.71 6.55
N THR A 102 -8.17 -19.56 6.95
CA THR A 102 -7.91 -20.62 7.94
C THR A 102 -6.91 -21.65 7.41
N LYS A 103 -7.00 -21.98 6.11
CA LYS A 103 -6.10 -22.95 5.45
C LYS A 103 -4.80 -22.33 4.95
N GLY A 104 -4.73 -21.00 4.83
CA GLY A 104 -3.61 -20.30 4.19
C GLY A 104 -3.53 -20.56 2.68
N GLU A 105 -4.68 -20.78 2.03
CA GLU A 105 -4.78 -21.19 0.62
C GLU A 105 -5.22 -20.04 -0.28
N PHE A 106 -4.65 -19.96 -1.48
CA PHE A 106 -5.07 -19.00 -2.49
C PHE A 106 -6.51 -19.26 -2.97
N ILE A 107 -7.30 -18.20 -3.17
CA ILE A 107 -8.69 -18.32 -3.65
C ILE A 107 -8.70 -18.27 -5.18
N ASP A 108 -8.79 -19.43 -5.83
CA ASP A 108 -9.04 -19.54 -7.26
C ASP A 108 -10.54 -19.49 -7.55
N ILE A 109 -11.02 -18.36 -8.11
CA ILE A 109 -12.45 -18.16 -8.41
C ILE A 109 -12.97 -19.16 -9.45
N ILE A 110 -12.12 -19.65 -10.35
CA ILE A 110 -12.53 -20.68 -11.32
C ILE A 110 -12.76 -22.01 -10.61
N GLU A 111 -11.97 -22.33 -9.60
CA GLU A 111 -12.19 -23.51 -8.75
C GLU A 111 -13.44 -23.35 -7.87
N VAL A 112 -13.65 -22.16 -7.32
CA VAL A 112 -14.88 -21.82 -6.57
C VAL A 112 -16.12 -22.03 -7.42
N LEU A 113 -16.11 -21.67 -8.71
CA LEU A 113 -17.22 -21.91 -9.64
C LEU A 113 -17.56 -23.41 -9.75
N PHE A 114 -16.55 -24.27 -9.81
CA PHE A 114 -16.75 -25.73 -9.88
C PHE A 114 -17.29 -26.30 -8.57
N GLN A 115 -16.83 -25.78 -7.43
CA GLN A 115 -17.24 -26.24 -6.10
C GLN A 115 -18.61 -25.70 -5.67
N HIS A 116 -19.01 -24.54 -6.21
CA HIS A 116 -20.27 -23.85 -5.92
C HIS A 116 -21.05 -23.51 -7.20
N PRO A 117 -21.59 -24.52 -7.94
CA PRO A 117 -22.35 -24.28 -9.17
C PRO A 117 -23.57 -23.37 -8.95
N GLU A 118 -24.14 -23.36 -7.74
CA GLU A 118 -25.25 -22.48 -7.36
C GLU A 118 -24.91 -20.99 -7.43
N LYS A 119 -23.62 -20.64 -7.37
CA LYS A 119 -23.11 -19.25 -7.41
C LYS A 119 -22.63 -18.82 -8.79
N GLU A 120 -22.66 -19.71 -9.79
CA GLU A 120 -22.06 -19.49 -11.11
C GLU A 120 -22.60 -18.22 -11.79
N ASN A 121 -23.92 -18.07 -11.85
CA ASN A 121 -24.56 -16.92 -12.51
C ASN A 121 -24.12 -15.59 -11.87
N LEU A 122 -23.98 -15.57 -10.54
CA LEU A 122 -23.62 -14.37 -9.81
C LEU A 122 -22.14 -14.00 -10.01
N ILE A 123 -21.24 -14.99 -10.02
CA ILE A 123 -19.82 -14.79 -10.32
C ILE A 123 -19.66 -14.31 -11.76
N ARG A 124 -20.25 -15.00 -12.74
CA ARG A 124 -20.12 -14.63 -14.16
C ARG A 124 -20.67 -13.24 -14.47
N SER A 125 -21.79 -12.87 -13.86
CA SER A 125 -22.35 -11.52 -14.04
C SER A 125 -21.51 -10.44 -13.33
N SER A 126 -20.99 -10.73 -12.13
CA SER A 126 -20.12 -9.82 -11.37
C SER A 126 -18.79 -9.53 -12.07
N TYR A 127 -18.23 -10.52 -12.76
CA TYR A 127 -16.92 -10.43 -13.42
C TYR A 127 -17.02 -10.42 -14.94
N LEU A 128 -18.16 -10.05 -15.54
CA LEU A 128 -18.39 -10.18 -16.99
C LEU A 128 -17.23 -9.63 -17.85
N ASN A 129 -16.73 -8.44 -17.51
CA ASN A 129 -15.66 -7.77 -18.25
C ASN A 129 -14.25 -8.13 -17.79
N THR A 130 -14.12 -8.81 -16.65
CA THR A 130 -12.84 -9.16 -16.01
C THR A 130 -12.66 -10.67 -15.85
N PHE A 131 -13.57 -11.47 -16.40
CA PHE A 131 -13.52 -12.93 -16.38
C PHE A 131 -12.23 -13.50 -16.99
N PRO A 132 -11.69 -12.93 -18.10
CA PRO A 132 -10.39 -13.38 -18.62
C PRO A 132 -9.23 -13.24 -17.61
N PHE A 133 -9.30 -12.27 -16.69
CA PHE A 133 -8.31 -12.16 -15.61
C PHE A 133 -8.44 -13.34 -14.63
N LEU A 134 -9.66 -13.75 -14.28
CA LEU A 134 -9.89 -14.92 -13.43
C LEU A 134 -9.37 -16.21 -14.08
N GLU A 135 -9.62 -16.40 -15.38
CA GLU A 135 -9.11 -17.56 -16.14
C GLU A 135 -7.58 -17.57 -16.21
N SER A 136 -6.99 -16.40 -16.44
CA SER A 136 -5.54 -16.25 -16.49
C SER A 136 -4.90 -16.49 -15.12
N ILE A 137 -5.48 -15.96 -14.04
CA ILE A 137 -5.05 -16.23 -12.66
C ILE A 137 -5.10 -17.73 -12.38
N SER A 138 -6.23 -18.40 -12.64
CA SER A 138 -6.38 -19.84 -12.41
C SER A 138 -5.35 -20.67 -13.18
N THR A 139 -5.14 -20.33 -14.46
CA THR A 139 -4.20 -21.05 -15.33
C THR A 139 -2.77 -20.94 -14.82
N ASN A 140 -2.32 -19.74 -14.48
CA ASN A 140 -0.95 -19.52 -14.00
C ASN A 140 -0.75 -20.02 -12.56
N TYR A 141 -1.77 -19.93 -11.71
CA TYR A 141 -1.72 -20.56 -10.38
C TYR A 141 -1.57 -22.09 -10.49
N LYS A 142 -2.34 -22.73 -11.37
CA LYS A 142 -2.20 -24.17 -11.65
C LYS A 142 -0.85 -24.52 -12.26
N GLN A 143 -0.24 -23.61 -13.03
CA GLN A 143 1.10 -23.78 -13.55
C GLN A 143 2.13 -23.72 -12.42
N TYR A 144 2.06 -22.73 -11.53
CA TYR A 144 2.87 -22.65 -10.30
C TYR A 144 2.78 -23.94 -9.47
N LEU A 145 1.57 -24.47 -9.25
CA LEU A 145 1.37 -25.72 -8.51
C LEU A 145 2.06 -26.93 -9.16
N LYS A 146 2.26 -26.93 -10.48
CA LYS A 146 2.92 -28.01 -11.22
C LYS A 146 4.43 -27.81 -11.32
N SER A 147 4.89 -26.58 -11.54
CA SER A 147 6.30 -26.23 -11.73
C SER A 147 7.04 -26.09 -10.40
N GLY A 148 6.35 -25.58 -9.37
CA GLY A 148 6.95 -25.08 -8.13
C GLY A 148 7.68 -23.74 -8.31
N ASP A 149 7.60 -23.12 -9.49
CA ASP A 149 8.34 -21.91 -9.83
C ASP A 149 7.50 -20.66 -9.51
N ALA A 150 7.93 -19.89 -8.51
CA ALA A 150 7.23 -18.69 -8.06
C ALA A 150 7.19 -17.59 -9.13
N TYR A 151 8.04 -17.63 -10.15
CA TYR A 151 7.98 -16.72 -11.29
C TYR A 151 6.60 -16.73 -11.98
N ASP A 152 5.93 -17.89 -12.01
CA ASP A 152 4.60 -18.07 -12.58
C ASP A 152 3.52 -17.25 -11.83
N LEU A 153 3.79 -16.81 -10.59
CA LEU A 153 2.86 -16.02 -9.77
C LEU A 153 2.83 -14.53 -10.10
N ARG A 154 3.77 -14.02 -10.94
CA ARG A 154 3.78 -12.59 -11.32
C ARG A 154 2.59 -12.21 -12.20
N ILE A 155 2.12 -13.11 -13.06
CA ILE A 155 0.92 -12.90 -13.86
C ILE A 155 -0.34 -12.86 -12.97
N PRO A 156 -0.56 -13.84 -12.06
CA PRO A 156 -1.60 -13.75 -11.04
C PRO A 156 -1.55 -12.47 -10.21
N LEU A 157 -0.36 -12.00 -9.82
CA LEU A 157 -0.18 -10.74 -9.08
C LEU A 157 -0.75 -9.57 -9.88
N PHE A 158 -0.25 -9.36 -11.10
CA PHE A 158 -0.69 -8.29 -11.98
C PHE A 158 -2.20 -8.31 -12.26
N HIS A 159 -2.75 -9.49 -12.56
CA HIS A 159 -4.20 -9.61 -12.81
C HIS A 159 -5.05 -9.44 -11.54
N THR A 160 -4.50 -9.77 -10.36
CA THR A 160 -5.17 -9.47 -9.08
C THR A 160 -5.24 -7.97 -8.85
N GLU A 161 -4.20 -7.21 -9.16
CA GLU A 161 -4.22 -5.73 -9.12
C GLU A 161 -5.26 -5.16 -10.08
N ALA A 162 -5.33 -5.69 -11.31
CA ALA A 162 -6.33 -5.28 -12.28
C ALA A 162 -7.78 -5.54 -11.80
N LEU A 163 -8.01 -6.66 -11.11
CA LEU A 163 -9.31 -6.97 -10.50
C LEU A 163 -9.64 -6.00 -9.36
N MET A 164 -8.67 -5.66 -8.51
CA MET A 164 -8.88 -4.75 -7.38
C MET A 164 -9.43 -3.38 -7.81
N LYS A 165 -9.07 -2.89 -9.00
CA LYS A 165 -9.62 -1.64 -9.57
C LYS A 165 -11.13 -1.68 -9.84
N ARG A 166 -11.72 -2.88 -9.89
CA ARG A 166 -13.15 -3.11 -10.16
C ARG A 166 -13.90 -3.66 -8.95
N GLU A 167 -13.22 -3.87 -7.83
CA GLU A 167 -13.83 -4.27 -6.57
C GLU A 167 -14.41 -3.05 -5.82
N PRO A 168 -15.45 -3.24 -4.99
CA PRO A 168 -16.16 -4.50 -4.72
C PRO A 168 -17.18 -4.85 -5.82
N THR A 169 -17.26 -6.13 -6.20
CA THR A 169 -18.34 -6.65 -7.04
C THR A 169 -19.54 -7.17 -6.21
N VAL A 170 -20.65 -7.50 -6.86
CA VAL A 170 -21.82 -8.09 -6.17
C VAL A 170 -21.44 -9.42 -5.51
N ALA A 171 -20.69 -10.29 -6.21
CA ALA A 171 -20.20 -11.54 -5.63
C ALA A 171 -19.30 -11.33 -4.38
N THR A 172 -18.42 -10.32 -4.41
CA THR A 172 -17.60 -9.88 -3.27
C THR A 172 -18.47 -9.43 -2.09
N LEU A 173 -19.51 -8.65 -2.36
CA LEU A 173 -20.42 -8.16 -1.33
C LEU A 173 -21.35 -9.23 -0.78
N GLU A 174 -21.62 -10.31 -1.51
CA GLU A 174 -22.53 -11.35 -1.06
C GLU A 174 -21.83 -12.51 -0.34
N PHE A 175 -20.75 -13.05 -0.91
CA PHE A 175 -20.18 -14.30 -0.38
C PHE A 175 -18.68 -14.53 -0.59
N LEU A 176 -18.00 -13.81 -1.51
CA LEU A 176 -16.55 -13.96 -1.68
C LEU A 176 -15.77 -13.16 -0.62
N GLY A 177 -16.36 -12.10 -0.07
CA GLY A 177 -15.63 -11.14 0.75
C GLY A 177 -14.53 -10.42 -0.04
N PRO A 178 -13.69 -9.60 0.60
CA PRO A 178 -12.54 -8.93 -0.04
C PRO A 178 -11.39 -9.90 -0.39
N PHE A 179 -11.69 -10.95 -1.15
CA PHE A 179 -10.74 -12.01 -1.51
C PHE A 179 -9.54 -11.50 -2.32
N THR A 180 -9.71 -10.44 -3.13
CA THR A 180 -8.61 -9.87 -3.91
C THR A 180 -7.48 -9.35 -3.04
N ILE A 181 -7.79 -8.73 -1.90
CA ILE A 181 -6.79 -8.28 -0.92
C ILE A 181 -6.08 -9.47 -0.28
N PHE A 182 -6.83 -10.50 0.10
CA PHE A 182 -6.26 -11.71 0.66
C PHE A 182 -5.33 -12.41 -0.34
N ASN A 183 -5.78 -12.57 -1.59
CA ASN A 183 -4.99 -13.14 -2.68
C ASN A 183 -3.74 -12.31 -2.98
N LEU A 184 -3.85 -10.98 -3.00
CA LEU A 184 -2.71 -10.08 -3.16
C LEU A 184 -1.66 -10.36 -2.06
N ASN A 185 -2.07 -10.34 -0.79
CA ASN A 185 -1.15 -10.61 0.31
C ASN A 185 -0.55 -12.02 0.22
N TRP A 186 -1.33 -13.02 -0.18
CA TRP A 186 -0.85 -14.39 -0.37
C TRP A 186 0.23 -14.46 -1.46
N LEU A 187 0.00 -13.81 -2.60
CA LEU A 187 0.94 -13.77 -3.72
C LEU A 187 2.24 -13.05 -3.35
N ILE A 188 2.15 -11.90 -2.68
CA ILE A 188 3.32 -11.16 -2.16
C ILE A 188 4.13 -12.06 -1.23
N ARG A 189 3.49 -12.75 -0.28
CA ARG A 189 4.18 -13.68 0.63
C ARG A 189 4.88 -14.82 -0.12
N LYS A 190 4.24 -15.42 -1.12
CA LYS A 190 4.85 -16.49 -1.92
C LYS A 190 6.04 -16.03 -2.76
N LEU A 191 5.95 -14.85 -3.36
CA LEU A 191 7.06 -14.26 -4.09
C LEU A 191 8.21 -13.91 -3.14
N ASN A 192 7.91 -13.34 -1.97
CA ASN A 192 8.91 -13.07 -0.92
C ASN A 192 9.58 -14.35 -0.41
N GLU A 193 8.82 -15.42 -0.18
CA GLU A 193 9.35 -16.74 0.24
C GLU A 193 10.36 -17.29 -0.77
N ALA A 194 10.10 -17.11 -2.07
CA ALA A 194 10.97 -17.54 -3.15
C ALA A 194 12.13 -16.56 -3.41
N GLY A 195 12.09 -15.35 -2.85
CA GLY A 195 13.07 -14.29 -3.14
C GLY A 195 12.92 -13.70 -4.55
N GLU A 196 11.74 -13.80 -5.14
CA GLU A 196 11.44 -13.23 -6.46
C GLU A 196 11.29 -11.71 -6.37
N GLU A 197 11.85 -11.00 -7.34
CA GLU A 197 11.67 -9.55 -7.47
C GLU A 197 10.37 -9.24 -8.23
N PHE A 198 9.57 -8.33 -7.66
CA PHE A 198 8.34 -7.83 -8.23
C PHE A 198 8.05 -6.42 -7.72
N SER A 199 7.17 -5.71 -8.42
CA SER A 199 6.67 -4.38 -8.06
C SER A 199 5.16 -4.38 -8.17
N LEU A 200 4.51 -3.54 -7.37
CA LEU A 200 3.08 -3.28 -7.45
C LEU A 200 2.84 -1.92 -8.11
N GLU A 201 1.61 -1.70 -8.57
CA GLU A 201 1.17 -0.38 -9.00
C GLU A 201 1.04 0.58 -7.81
N ASP A 202 1.27 1.87 -8.06
CA ASP A 202 1.24 2.92 -7.03
C ASP A 202 -0.11 2.96 -6.28
N GLU A 203 -1.23 2.75 -6.99
CA GLU A 203 -2.54 2.66 -6.37
C GLU A 203 -2.69 1.45 -5.45
N THR A 204 -2.12 0.30 -5.82
CA THR A 204 -2.11 -0.92 -4.99
C THR A 204 -1.31 -0.68 -3.70
N ILE A 205 -0.13 -0.06 -3.82
CA ILE A 205 0.72 0.27 -2.67
C ILE A 205 -0.02 1.22 -1.72
N SER A 206 -0.71 2.22 -2.27
CA SER A 206 -1.55 3.15 -1.50
C SER A 206 -2.64 2.43 -0.71
N VAL A 207 -3.28 1.41 -1.31
CA VAL A 207 -4.26 0.56 -0.62
C VAL A 207 -3.61 -0.22 0.53
N LEU A 208 -2.42 -0.80 0.32
CA LEU A 208 -1.70 -1.51 1.38
C LEU A 208 -1.32 -0.58 2.55
N ILE A 209 -0.81 0.62 2.26
CA ILE A 209 -0.47 1.64 3.28
C ILE A 209 -1.72 2.01 4.08
N LYS A 210 -2.84 2.28 3.39
CA LYS A 210 -4.11 2.62 4.04
C LYS A 210 -4.57 1.50 4.98
N ARG A 211 -4.55 0.24 4.51
CA ARG A 211 -4.97 -0.91 5.34
C ARG A 211 -4.07 -1.12 6.55
N ARG A 212 -2.76 -0.93 6.39
CA ARG A 212 -1.81 -0.94 7.50
C ARG A 212 -2.21 0.13 8.52
N ASN A 213 -2.45 1.36 8.09
CA ASN A 213 -2.78 2.47 8.99
C ASN A 213 -4.10 2.26 9.73
N GLU A 214 -5.13 1.77 9.04
CA GLU A 214 -6.42 1.39 9.66
C GLU A 214 -6.21 0.31 10.73
N PHE A 215 -5.37 -0.69 10.48
CA PHE A 215 -5.03 -1.72 11.46
C PHE A 215 -4.29 -1.13 12.67
N TRP A 216 -3.32 -0.23 12.45
CA TRP A 216 -2.58 0.44 13.54
C TRP A 216 -3.52 1.25 14.45
N GLU A 217 -4.43 2.02 13.85
CA GLU A 217 -5.41 2.83 14.57
C GLU A 217 -6.38 1.94 15.37
N GLN A 218 -6.97 0.93 14.73
CA GLN A 218 -7.93 0.02 15.36
C GLN A 218 -7.33 -0.74 16.56
N ASN A 219 -6.03 -1.04 16.51
CA ASN A 219 -5.33 -1.76 17.57
C ASN A 219 -4.58 -0.82 18.54
N SER A 220 -4.71 0.51 18.38
CA SER A 220 -4.04 1.52 19.21
C SER A 220 -2.53 1.28 19.34
N LEU A 221 -1.89 0.90 18.23
CA LEU A 221 -0.45 0.66 18.18
C LEU A 221 0.33 1.97 18.20
N GLU A 222 1.59 1.93 18.64
CA GLU A 222 2.46 3.11 18.64
C GLU A 222 2.70 3.62 17.22
N VAL A 223 2.79 4.94 17.09
CA VAL A 223 3.06 5.61 15.81
C VAL A 223 4.49 5.31 15.39
N ASP A 224 4.64 4.78 14.19
CA ASP A 224 5.93 4.53 13.55
C ASP A 224 6.32 5.76 12.71
N GLU A 225 7.08 6.67 13.30
CA GLU A 225 7.48 7.93 12.65
C GLU A 225 8.27 7.70 11.34
N ASP A 226 9.04 6.62 11.26
CA ASP A 226 9.85 6.30 10.08
C ASP A 226 8.95 5.80 8.94
N PHE A 227 7.96 4.96 9.25
CA PHE A 227 6.95 4.54 8.27
C PHE A 227 6.17 5.75 7.75
N GLU A 228 5.69 6.65 8.62
CA GLU A 228 4.92 7.82 8.19
C GLU A 228 5.75 8.74 7.27
N LEU A 229 7.04 8.92 7.57
CA LEU A 229 7.94 9.68 6.71
C LEU A 229 8.12 9.02 5.33
N PHE A 230 8.41 7.72 5.29
CA PHE A 230 8.60 7.02 4.01
C PHE A 230 7.30 6.90 3.20
N ALA A 231 6.15 6.72 3.85
CA ALA A 231 4.84 6.73 3.20
C ALA A 231 4.50 8.11 2.63
N ALA A 232 4.83 9.20 3.33
CA ALA A 232 4.66 10.55 2.80
C ALA A 232 5.52 10.78 1.54
N LEU A 233 6.80 10.40 1.58
CA LEU A 233 7.70 10.47 0.43
C LEU A 233 7.20 9.62 -0.76
N PHE A 234 6.68 8.42 -0.49
CA PHE A 234 6.03 7.59 -1.50
C PHE A 234 4.90 8.35 -2.20
N TYR A 235 3.96 8.92 -1.44
CA TYR A 235 2.82 9.64 -2.03
C TYR A 235 3.23 10.86 -2.86
N GLU A 236 4.28 11.58 -2.46
CA GLU A 236 4.82 12.70 -3.24
C GLU A 236 5.43 12.23 -4.57
N GLN A 237 6.06 11.06 -4.59
CA GLN A 237 6.72 10.49 -5.77
C GLN A 237 5.74 9.84 -6.74
N ALA A 238 4.81 9.05 -6.22
CA ALA A 238 3.81 8.33 -6.98
C ALA A 238 2.72 9.25 -7.55
N PHE A 239 2.37 10.32 -6.83
CA PHE A 239 1.27 11.21 -7.21
C PHE A 239 1.67 12.69 -7.19
N PRO A 240 2.62 13.13 -8.05
CA PRO A 240 3.22 14.45 -8.01
C PRO A 240 2.25 15.62 -8.27
N HIS A 241 1.06 15.34 -8.83
CA HIS A 241 0.03 16.31 -9.17
C HIS A 241 -1.19 16.29 -8.24
N ARG A 242 -1.14 15.54 -7.13
CA ARG A 242 -2.25 15.45 -6.18
C ARG A 242 -2.44 16.78 -5.45
N GLY A 243 -3.27 17.66 -6.00
CA GLY A 243 -3.56 19.01 -5.48
C GLY A 243 -3.38 20.15 -6.50
N SER A 244 -2.72 19.93 -7.65
CA SER A 244 -2.54 20.98 -8.66
C SER A 244 -3.81 21.28 -9.46
N GLU A 245 -4.79 20.37 -9.49
CA GLU A 245 -6.09 20.62 -10.11
C GLU A 245 -6.89 21.73 -9.41
N PHE A 246 -6.65 21.96 -8.12
CA PHE A 246 -7.27 23.07 -7.38
C PHE A 246 -6.66 24.42 -7.76
N ASP A 247 -5.36 24.48 -8.03
CA ASP A 247 -4.67 25.70 -8.41
C ASP A 247 -5.03 26.14 -9.84
N ASP A 248 -5.18 25.20 -10.77
CA ASP A 248 -5.60 25.52 -12.15
C ASP A 248 -7.04 26.06 -12.22
N ALA A 249 -7.95 25.55 -11.38
CA ALA A 249 -9.33 26.04 -11.28
C ALA A 249 -9.43 27.42 -10.59
N LEU A 250 -8.50 27.74 -9.69
CA LEU A 250 -8.37 29.07 -9.06
C LEU A 250 -7.74 30.08 -10.02
N LEU A 251 -6.71 29.69 -10.77
CA LEU A 251 -6.06 30.51 -11.81
C LEU A 251 -7.03 30.87 -12.95
N LEU A 252 -7.90 29.93 -13.38
CA LEU A 252 -8.92 30.19 -14.39
C LEU A 252 -10.04 31.14 -13.90
N ARG A 253 -10.31 31.18 -12.59
CA ARG A 253 -11.28 32.12 -12.01
C ARG A 253 -10.72 33.55 -11.86
N GLU A 254 -9.41 33.70 -11.72
CA GLU A 254 -8.77 35.03 -11.65
C GLU A 254 -8.61 35.69 -13.03
N THR A 255 -8.67 34.92 -14.12
CA THR A 255 -8.57 35.44 -15.49
C THR A 255 -9.89 35.93 -16.09
N ASP A 256 -11.03 35.65 -15.44
CA ASP A 256 -12.38 36.00 -15.93
C ASP A 256 -12.92 37.31 -15.35
N ASP A 257 -12.08 38.17 -14.76
CA ASP A 257 -12.48 39.51 -14.30
C ASP A 257 -12.29 40.54 -15.44
N PRO A 258 -13.34 41.00 -16.14
CA PRO A 258 -13.20 41.96 -17.21
C PRO A 258 -13.14 43.36 -16.60
N LYS A 259 -11.93 43.85 -16.38
CA LYS A 259 -11.66 45.29 -16.34
C LYS A 259 -10.79 45.66 -17.53
N VAL A 260 -11.44 45.92 -18.67
CA VAL A 260 -11.45 47.17 -19.45
C VAL A 260 -12.55 47.06 -20.50
#